data_AF-A0A8T9Q749-F1
#
_entry.id   AF-A0A8T9Q749-F1
#
_cell.length_a   1.000
_cell.length_b   1.000
_cell.length_c   1.000
_cell.angle_alpha   90.00
_cell.angle_beta   90.00
_cell.angle_gamma   90.00
#
_symmetry.space_group_name_H-M   'P 1'
#
loop_
_entity.id
_entity.type
_entity.pdbx_description
1 polymer ?
#
loop_
_entity_poly.entity_id
_entity_poly.type
_entity_poly.pdbx_seq_one_letter_code
_entity_poly.pdbx_strand_id
1 'polypeptide(L)'
;MRLLLILFLFLGFGCTQDGVERAVPSTGSGGTASNGSFLSLGDSYTIGEGVSAADRWSVQLARSAGLATPDIIARTGWTTGELQQAIAAAQITKTYDLVSLMIGVNNQFRGLPLSSYRTEFRALLRTAIGFAANRPGRVVVLSTPTGATRPLGRATTRTA
;
A
#
# COMPACT_ATOMS: atom_id res chain seq x y z
N MET A 1 -40.09 32.73 -34.72
CA MET A 1 -41.32 31.92 -34.48
C MET A 1 -40.89 30.67 -33.74
N ARG A 2 -40.96 30.64 -32.41
CA ARG A 2 -42.14 30.25 -31.62
C ARG A 2 -42.69 28.88 -32.06
N LEU A 3 -42.35 27.81 -31.35
CA LEU A 3 -43.38 27.01 -30.67
C LEU A 3 -42.77 26.20 -29.52
N LEU A 4 -43.05 26.70 -28.32
CA LEU A 4 -42.93 26.06 -27.03
C LEU A 4 -44.12 25.08 -26.91
N LEU A 5 -43.91 23.83 -26.51
CA LEU A 5 -44.99 23.01 -25.94
C LEU A 5 -44.48 22.29 -24.70
N ILE A 6 -44.68 22.96 -23.57
CA ILE A 6 -44.61 22.41 -22.22
C ILE A 6 -46.02 21.87 -21.93
N LEU A 7 -46.14 20.60 -21.55
CA LEU A 7 -47.33 20.10 -20.86
C LEU A 7 -46.93 19.54 -19.49
N PHE A 8 -47.71 19.97 -18.52
CA PHE A 8 -47.52 20.00 -17.10
C PHE A 8 -47.87 18.67 -16.39
N LEU A 9 -47.41 18.60 -15.14
CA LEU A 9 -48.07 18.01 -13.97
C LEU A 9 -47.86 16.52 -13.67
N PHE A 10 -47.02 16.24 -12.67
CA PHE A 10 -47.40 15.35 -11.57
C PHE A 10 -46.97 15.95 -10.23
N LEU A 11 -47.96 16.10 -9.35
CA LEU A 11 -47.83 16.60 -7.99
C LEU A 11 -47.10 15.60 -7.09
N GLY A 12 -46.22 16.14 -6.25
CA GLY A 12 -46.26 15.97 -4.79
C GLY A 12 -45.97 14.58 -4.20
N PHE A 13 -44.74 14.41 -3.71
CA PHE A 13 -44.51 13.85 -2.39
C PHE A 13 -43.46 14.72 -1.67
N GLY A 14 -43.91 15.39 -0.62
CA GLY A 14 -43.03 16.16 0.25
C GLY A 14 -42.27 15.26 1.21
N CYS A 15 -41.09 15.73 1.60
CA CYS A 15 -40.63 15.73 2.99
C CYS A 15 -39.81 17.00 3.18
N THR A 16 -40.37 17.96 3.91
CA THR A 16 -39.60 19.04 4.54
C THR A 16 -38.92 18.44 5.76
N GLN A 17 -37.59 18.53 5.81
CA GLN A 17 -36.87 18.53 7.07
C GLN A 17 -36.19 19.89 7.22
N ASP A 18 -36.89 20.78 7.91
CA ASP A 18 -36.28 21.94 8.56
C ASP A 18 -35.41 21.43 9.71
N GLY A 19 -34.16 21.07 9.38
CA GLY A 19 -33.10 20.80 10.34
C GLY A 19 -32.24 22.05 10.48
N VAL A 20 -32.53 22.87 11.49
CA VAL A 20 -31.61 23.92 11.95
C VAL A 20 -30.38 23.24 12.55
N GLU A 21 -29.37 22.97 11.74
CA GLU A 21 -28.06 22.57 12.24
C GLU A 21 -27.28 23.82 12.64
N ARG A 22 -27.21 24.03 13.95
CA ARG A 22 -26.39 25.06 14.59
C ARG A 22 -24.95 24.90 14.12
N ALA A 23 -24.36 25.99 13.65
CA ALA A 23 -22.91 26.11 13.50
C ALA A 23 -22.25 25.77 14.84
N VAL A 24 -21.60 24.61 14.93
CA VAL A 24 -20.71 24.27 16.03
C VAL A 24 -19.40 25.04 15.80
N PRO A 25 -18.83 25.68 16.84
CA PRO A 25 -17.58 26.40 16.71
C PRO A 25 -16.49 25.46 16.23
N SER A 26 -15.67 25.98 15.32
CA SER A 26 -14.37 25.44 14.93
C SER A 26 -13.48 25.30 16.18
N THR A 27 -13.54 24.14 16.83
CA THR A 27 -12.47 23.73 17.74
C THR A 27 -11.33 23.27 16.85
N GLY A 28 -10.37 24.16 16.64
CA GLY A 28 -9.13 23.83 15.96
C GLY A 28 -8.47 22.64 16.65
N SER A 29 -8.41 21.50 15.95
CA SER A 29 -7.29 20.58 16.13
C SER A 29 -6.16 21.07 15.25
N GLY A 30 -5.48 22.11 15.73
CA GLY A 30 -4.08 22.32 15.43
C GLY A 30 -3.31 21.12 15.96
N GLY A 31 -3.14 20.13 15.09
CA GLY A 31 -2.36 18.92 15.32
C GLY A 31 -1.58 18.55 14.06
N THR A 32 -1.05 19.52 13.32
CA THR A 32 -0.13 19.24 12.21
C THR A 32 1.26 18.96 12.79
N ALA A 33 1.48 17.74 13.29
CA ALA A 33 2.83 17.22 13.48
C ALA A 33 2.81 15.70 13.53
N SER A 34 2.71 15.07 12.35
CA SER A 34 3.41 13.81 12.19
C SER A 34 4.16 13.88 10.86
N ASN A 35 5.48 13.84 10.98
CA ASN A 35 6.45 13.69 9.89
C ASN A 35 7.36 12.50 10.24
N GLY A 36 6.80 11.47 10.90
CA GLY A 36 7.55 10.27 11.26
C GLY A 36 8.13 9.63 10.00
N SER A 37 9.38 9.18 10.07
CA SER A 37 10.06 8.59 8.92
C SER A 37 9.53 7.18 8.66
N PHE A 38 9.30 6.83 7.39
CA PHE A 38 8.77 5.54 6.98
C PHE A 38 9.70 4.87 5.96
N LEU A 39 10.04 3.61 6.19
CA LEU A 39 10.75 2.75 5.23
C LEU A 39 9.84 1.63 4.75
N SER A 40 9.70 1.46 3.44
CA SER A 40 8.93 0.39 2.83
C SER A 40 9.82 -0.56 2.01
N LEU A 41 9.91 -1.81 2.46
CA LEU A 41 10.74 -2.86 1.88
C LEU A 41 9.88 -3.87 1.11
N GLY A 42 10.28 -4.24 -0.11
CA GLY A 42 9.57 -5.31 -0.82
C GLY A 42 9.90 -5.51 -2.30
N ASP A 43 8.88 -5.86 -3.08
CA ASP A 43 8.97 -6.19 -4.51
C ASP A 43 8.05 -5.29 -5.37
N SER A 44 7.52 -5.83 -6.48
CA SER A 44 6.59 -5.14 -7.41
C SER A 44 5.40 -4.49 -6.71
N TYR A 45 4.85 -5.13 -5.68
CA TYR A 45 3.70 -4.59 -4.96
C TYR A 45 4.09 -3.37 -4.12
N THR A 46 5.33 -3.33 -3.63
CA THR A 46 5.85 -2.22 -2.83
C THR A 46 6.34 -1.06 -3.69
N ILE A 47 7.01 -1.34 -4.81
CA ILE A 47 7.41 -0.29 -5.78
C ILE A 47 6.22 0.22 -6.61
N GLY A 48 5.08 -0.47 -6.58
CA GLY A 48 3.88 -0.13 -7.33
C GLY A 48 4.11 -0.24 -8.83
N GLU A 49 4.50 -1.42 -9.30
CA GLU A 49 4.59 -1.70 -10.74
C GLU A 49 3.26 -1.39 -11.44
N GLY A 50 3.33 -0.62 -12.53
CA GLY A 50 2.15 -0.21 -13.29
C GLY A 50 1.28 0.88 -12.67
N VAL A 51 1.68 1.51 -11.55
CA VAL A 51 0.97 2.66 -10.96
C VAL A 51 1.88 3.87 -10.77
N SER A 52 1.27 5.06 -10.67
CA SER A 52 2.02 6.29 -10.41
C SER A 52 2.63 6.27 -9.01
N ALA A 53 3.67 7.08 -8.77
CA ALA A 53 4.28 7.18 -7.44
C ALA A 53 3.28 7.58 -6.35
N ALA A 54 2.29 8.41 -6.67
CA ALA A 54 1.26 8.87 -5.74
C ALA A 54 0.26 7.76 -5.37
N ASP A 55 0.10 6.75 -6.24
CA ASP A 55 -0.87 5.66 -6.08
C ASP A 55 -0.26 4.42 -5.41
N ARG A 56 1.04 4.43 -5.12
CA ARG A 56 1.68 3.36 -4.34
C ARG A 56 1.04 3.27 -2.96
N TRP A 57 0.70 2.06 -2.52
CA TRP A 57 0.01 1.86 -1.25
C TRP A 57 0.77 2.45 -0.06
N SER A 58 2.12 2.38 -0.06
CA SER A 58 2.96 2.91 1.01
C SER A 58 2.93 4.44 1.05
N VAL A 59 2.82 5.09 -0.11
CA VAL A 59 2.66 6.56 -0.22
C VAL A 59 1.26 6.98 0.23
N GLN A 60 0.22 6.23 -0.14
CA GLN A 60 -1.14 6.48 0.33
C GLN A 60 -1.26 6.29 1.85
N LEU A 61 -0.65 5.23 2.40
CA LEU A 61 -0.58 4.99 3.84
C LEU A 61 0.15 6.11 4.56
N ALA A 62 1.30 6.55 4.04
CA ALA A 62 2.03 7.66 4.63
C ALA A 62 1.16 8.92 4.71
N ARG A 63 0.44 9.24 3.62
CA ARG A 63 -0.47 10.40 3.61
C ARG A 63 -1.59 10.26 4.63
N SER A 64 -2.24 9.10 4.73
CA SER A 64 -3.37 8.90 5.64
C SER A 64 -2.95 8.85 7.11
N ALA A 65 -1.75 8.37 7.39
CA ALA A 65 -1.19 8.31 8.74
C ALA A 65 -0.41 9.58 9.14
N GLY A 66 -0.32 10.58 8.27
CA GLY A 66 0.53 11.75 8.46
C GLY A 66 2.00 11.34 8.70
N LEU A 67 2.60 10.55 7.82
CA LEU A 67 4.02 10.23 7.87
C LEU A 67 4.73 10.98 6.74
N ALA A 68 6.05 11.09 6.86
CA ALA A 68 6.87 11.55 5.74
C ALA A 68 6.70 10.61 4.54
N THR A 69 6.97 11.12 3.33
CA THR A 69 7.00 10.27 2.14
C THR A 69 7.98 9.11 2.37
N PRO A 70 7.58 7.85 2.10
CA PRO A 70 8.40 6.70 2.44
C PRO A 70 9.68 6.66 1.60
N ASP A 71 10.77 6.27 2.27
CA ASP A 71 11.90 5.66 1.57
C ASP A 71 11.48 4.27 1.10
N ILE A 72 11.74 3.94 -0.16
CA ILE A 72 11.31 2.67 -0.76
C ILE A 72 12.53 1.90 -1.26
N ILE A 73 12.76 0.71 -0.72
CA ILE A 73 13.69 -0.28 -1.27
C ILE A 73 12.84 -1.45 -1.78
N ALA A 74 12.49 -1.37 -3.06
CA ALA A 74 11.72 -2.39 -3.71
C ALA A 74 11.94 -2.37 -5.21
N ARG A 75 11.83 -3.55 -5.84
CA ARG A 75 11.85 -3.69 -7.29
C ARG A 75 11.04 -4.90 -7.72
N THR A 76 10.42 -4.78 -8.87
CA THR A 76 9.67 -5.86 -9.49
C THR A 76 10.51 -7.11 -9.70
N GLY A 77 9.92 -8.25 -9.36
CA GLY A 77 10.54 -9.56 -9.48
C GLY A 77 11.47 -9.95 -8.32
N TRP A 78 11.77 -9.06 -7.36
CA TRP A 78 12.69 -9.40 -6.26
C TRP A 78 12.17 -10.50 -5.34
N THR A 79 13.06 -11.44 -5.05
CA THR A 79 13.01 -12.45 -4.01
C THR A 79 13.52 -11.89 -2.69
N THR A 80 13.37 -12.66 -1.60
CA THR A 80 13.96 -12.33 -0.30
C THR A 80 15.48 -12.10 -0.37
N GLY A 81 16.23 -12.95 -1.08
CA GLY A 81 17.68 -12.79 -1.23
C GLY A 81 18.09 -11.53 -1.99
N GLU A 82 17.39 -11.17 -3.07
CA GLU A 82 17.67 -9.95 -3.84
C GLU A 82 17.35 -8.69 -3.02
N LEU A 83 16.28 -8.71 -2.22
CA LEU A 83 15.97 -7.61 -1.30
C LEU A 83 17.06 -7.44 -0.22
N GLN A 84 17.59 -8.55 0.33
CA GLN A 84 18.71 -8.48 1.29
C GLN A 84 19.94 -7.81 0.69
N GLN A 85 20.30 -8.17 -0.54
CA GLN A 85 21.43 -7.58 -1.25
C GLN A 85 21.22 -6.07 -1.48
N ALA A 86 20.01 -5.68 -1.91
CA ALA A 86 19.67 -4.27 -2.13
C ALA A 86 19.74 -3.45 -0.82
N ILE A 87 19.25 -3.99 0.29
CA ILE A 87 19.34 -3.35 1.60
C ILE A 87 20.80 -3.15 2.02
N ALA A 88 21.64 -4.18 1.85
CA ALA A 88 23.06 -4.11 2.18
C ALA A 88 23.77 -3.04 1.33
N ALA A 89 23.47 -2.99 0.03
CA ALA A 89 24.03 -2.02 -0.90
C ALA A 89 23.56 -0.58 -0.63
N ALA A 90 22.36 -0.39 -0.07
CA ALA A 90 21.84 0.93 0.26
C ALA A 90 22.57 1.61 1.44
N GLN A 91 23.32 0.85 2.25
CA GLN A 91 24.12 1.34 3.39
C GLN A 91 23.37 2.32 4.30
N ILE A 92 22.07 2.06 4.55
CA ILE A 92 21.24 2.92 5.40
C ILE A 92 21.72 2.84 6.85
N THR A 93 22.06 3.98 7.43
CA THR A 93 22.51 4.10 8.83
C THR A 93 21.48 4.72 9.76
N LYS A 94 20.42 5.33 9.23
CA LYS A 94 19.34 5.93 10.02
C LYS A 94 18.29 4.89 10.43
N THR A 95 17.51 5.23 11.45
CA THR A 95 16.32 4.47 11.87
C THR A 95 15.03 5.16 11.45
N TYR A 96 13.94 4.43 11.49
CA TYR A 96 12.62 4.84 11.03
C TYR A 96 11.56 4.71 12.12
N ASP A 97 10.55 5.57 12.05
CA ASP A 97 9.39 5.51 12.94
C ASP A 97 8.42 4.40 12.58
N LEU A 98 8.36 4.04 11.30
CA LEU A 98 7.61 2.90 10.78
C LEU A 98 8.47 2.15 9.75
N VAL A 99 8.39 0.82 9.76
CA VAL A 99 8.99 -0.02 8.70
C VAL A 99 7.95 -1.03 8.23
N SER A 100 7.78 -1.18 6.92
CA SER A 100 6.96 -2.24 6.35
C SER A 100 7.80 -3.24 5.56
N LEU A 101 7.41 -4.51 5.62
CA LEU A 101 8.02 -5.61 4.88
C LEU A 101 6.95 -6.41 4.15
N MET A 102 7.04 -6.45 2.81
CA MET A 102 6.18 -7.27 1.96
C MET A 102 7.02 -7.90 0.85
N ILE A 103 7.28 -9.21 0.95
CA ILE A 103 8.19 -9.92 0.07
C ILE A 103 7.88 -11.42 0.08
N GLY A 104 8.21 -12.13 -1.00
CA GLY A 104 8.22 -13.60 -1.01
C GLY A 104 7.45 -14.24 -2.15
N VAL A 105 6.53 -13.53 -2.80
CA VAL A 105 5.76 -14.08 -3.92
C VAL A 105 6.66 -14.51 -5.08
N ASN A 106 7.77 -13.79 -5.31
CA ASN A 106 8.74 -14.17 -6.34
C ASN A 106 9.56 -15.40 -5.97
N ASN A 107 9.80 -15.67 -4.68
CA ASN A 107 10.40 -16.93 -4.26
C ASN A 107 9.50 -18.10 -4.65
N GLN A 108 8.19 -17.96 -4.40
CA GLN A 108 7.19 -18.96 -4.79
C GLN A 108 7.08 -19.08 -6.32
N PHE A 109 6.96 -17.96 -7.03
CA PHE A 109 6.82 -17.93 -8.49
C PHE A 109 8.01 -18.58 -9.20
N ARG A 110 9.22 -18.36 -8.70
CA ARG A 110 10.46 -18.96 -9.23
C ARG A 110 10.70 -20.39 -8.72
N GLY A 111 9.80 -20.96 -7.91
CA GLY A 111 9.92 -22.32 -7.40
C GLY A 111 11.09 -22.53 -6.42
N LEU A 112 11.52 -21.49 -5.71
CA LEU A 112 12.61 -21.59 -4.74
C LEU A 112 12.19 -22.41 -3.51
N PRO A 113 13.14 -23.09 -2.83
CA PRO A 113 12.82 -23.89 -1.64
C PRO A 113 12.17 -23.05 -0.55
N LEU A 114 11.10 -23.59 0.07
CA LEU A 114 10.42 -22.95 1.20
C LEU A 114 11.37 -22.72 2.38
N SER A 115 12.36 -23.60 2.56
CA SER A 115 13.40 -23.46 3.58
C SER A 115 14.26 -22.19 3.36
N SER A 116 14.65 -21.90 2.12
CA SER A 116 15.37 -20.67 1.76
C SER A 116 14.54 -19.43 2.10
N TYR A 117 13.28 -19.41 1.65
CA TYR A 117 12.35 -18.32 2.00
C TYR A 117 12.23 -18.14 3.53
N ARG A 118 12.00 -19.21 4.29
CA ARG A 118 11.85 -19.13 5.75
C ARG A 118 13.10 -18.56 6.43
N THR A 119 14.29 -18.97 5.99
CA THR A 119 15.55 -18.49 6.55
C THR A 119 15.78 -17.02 6.20
N GLU A 120 15.65 -16.66 4.93
CA GLU A 120 15.90 -15.31 4.44
C GLU A 120 14.86 -14.30 4.93
N PHE A 121 13.58 -14.69 4.96
CA PHE A 121 12.50 -13.85 5.50
C PHE A 121 12.72 -13.53 6.97
N ARG A 122 13.12 -14.51 7.80
CA ARG A 122 13.46 -14.25 9.22
C ARG A 122 14.62 -13.27 9.35
N ALA A 123 15.61 -13.35 8.46
CA ALA A 123 16.71 -12.39 8.45
C ALA A 123 16.22 -10.99 8.06
N LEU A 124 15.40 -10.87 7.02
CA LEU A 124 14.79 -9.60 6.61
C LEU A 124 13.92 -8.98 7.70
N LEU A 125 13.14 -9.79 8.43
CA LEU A 125 12.35 -9.31 9.55
C LEU A 125 13.24 -8.74 10.66
N ARG A 126 14.33 -9.42 11.01
CA ARG A 126 15.31 -8.88 11.98
C ARG A 126 15.92 -7.57 11.48
N THR A 127 16.27 -7.48 10.20
CA THR A 127 16.77 -6.24 9.59
C THR A 127 15.75 -5.11 9.66
N ALA A 128 14.47 -5.39 9.36
CA ALA A 128 13.38 -4.42 9.47
C ALA A 128 13.19 -3.92 10.92
N ILE A 129 13.29 -4.82 11.90
CA ILE A 129 13.27 -4.47 13.34
C ILE A 129 14.45 -3.56 13.70
N GLY A 130 15.65 -3.84 13.14
CA GLY A 130 16.82 -2.99 13.31
C GLY A 130 16.59 -1.57 12.78
N PHE A 131 16.02 -1.44 11.57
CA PHE A 131 15.62 -0.13 11.03
C PHE A 131 14.57 0.57 11.89
N ALA A 132 13.71 -0.17 12.59
CA ALA A 132 12.72 0.38 13.52
C ALA A 132 13.29 0.71 14.92
N ALA A 133 14.60 0.96 15.03
CA ALA A 133 15.29 1.19 16.30
C ALA A 133 15.05 0.08 17.34
N ASN A 134 15.04 -1.19 16.88
CA ASN A 134 14.77 -2.38 17.68
C ASN A 134 13.40 -2.41 18.36
N ARG A 135 12.41 -1.67 17.85
CA ARG A 135 11.03 -1.67 18.36
C ARG A 135 10.11 -2.47 17.42
N PRO A 136 9.84 -3.76 17.69
CA PRO A 136 9.06 -4.60 16.77
C PRO A 136 7.62 -4.10 16.59
N GLY A 137 7.04 -3.38 17.56
CA GLY A 137 5.73 -2.74 17.41
C GLY A 137 5.66 -1.62 16.36
N ARG A 138 6.79 -1.27 15.75
CA ARG A 138 6.92 -0.32 14.62
C ARG A 138 7.20 -1.01 13.29
N VAL A 139 7.12 -2.34 13.24
CA VAL A 139 7.28 -3.13 12.01
C VAL A 139 5.94 -3.72 11.62
N VAL A 140 5.49 -3.45 10.39
CA VAL A 140 4.29 -4.03 9.80
C VAL A 140 4.70 -5.01 8.71
N VAL A 141 4.32 -6.28 8.87
CA VAL A 141 4.51 -7.30 7.84
C VAL A 141 3.20 -7.46 7.09
N LEU A 142 3.25 -7.33 5.76
CA LEU A 142 2.10 -7.57 4.89
C LEU A 142 2.31 -8.89 4.14
N SER A 143 1.29 -9.75 4.16
CA SER A 143 1.23 -10.89 3.25
C SER A 143 0.98 -10.39 1.83
N THR A 144 1.69 -10.94 0.84
CA THR A 144 1.35 -10.68 -0.56
C THR A 144 -0.04 -11.24 -0.86
N PRO A 145 -0.94 -10.47 -1.49
CA PRO A 145 -2.28 -10.95 -1.80
C PRO A 145 -2.17 -12.21 -2.66
N THR A 146 -2.80 -13.29 -2.21
CA THR A 146 -2.78 -14.57 -2.91
C THR A 146 -3.69 -14.47 -4.13
N GLY A 147 -3.17 -13.95 -5.24
CA GLY A 147 -3.72 -14.26 -6.54
C GLY A 147 -3.47 -15.73 -6.78
N ALA A 148 -4.52 -16.56 -6.77
CA ALA A 148 -4.41 -17.95 -7.21
C ALA A 148 -3.65 -17.95 -8.54
N THR A 149 -2.61 -18.77 -8.62
CA THR A 149 -1.85 -19.07 -9.83
C THR A 149 -2.82 -19.46 -10.95
N ARG A 150 -3.33 -18.47 -11.67
CA ARG A 150 -3.80 -18.66 -13.03
C ARG A 150 -2.53 -18.51 -13.87
N PRO A 151 -2.01 -19.59 -14.49
CA PRO A 151 -0.87 -19.45 -15.38
C PRO A 151 -1.22 -18.39 -16.42
N LEU A 152 -0.48 -17.28 -16.44
CA LEU A 152 -0.45 -16.45 -17.64
C LEU A 152 0.11 -17.35 -18.75
N GLY A 153 -0.75 -17.86 -19.64
CA GLY A 153 -0.29 -18.48 -20.89
C GLY A 153 -0.84 -19.85 -21.31
N ARG A 154 -1.89 -20.44 -20.73
CA ARG A 154 -2.64 -21.50 -21.45
C ARG A 154 -3.80 -20.88 -22.21
N ALA A 155 -3.58 -20.55 -23.48
CA ALA A 155 -4.66 -20.52 -24.45
C ALA A 155 -5.29 -21.92 -24.45
N THR A 156 -6.52 -22.03 -23.94
CA THR A 156 -7.31 -23.23 -24.14
C THR A 156 -7.73 -23.22 -25.59
N THR A 157 -7.03 -23.97 -26.45
CA THR A 157 -7.60 -24.36 -27.74
C THR A 157 -8.85 -25.16 -27.43
N ARG A 158 -10.02 -24.52 -27.54
CA ARG A 158 -11.30 -25.21 -27.56
C ARG A 158 -11.45 -25.81 -28.95
N THR A 159 -11.03 -27.06 -29.12
CA THR A 159 -11.49 -27.84 -30.27
C THR A 159 -13.01 -28.06 -30.10
N ALA A 160 -13.73 -27.78 -31.18
CA ALA A 160 -15.18 -27.89 -31.29
C ALA A 160 -15.65 -29.35 -31.22
#